data_AF-A0A9W6ZMY5-F1
#
_entry.id   AF-A0A9W6ZMY5-F1
#
_cell.length_a   1.000
_cell.length_b   1.000
_cell.length_c   1.000
_cell.angle_alpha   90.00
_cell.angle_beta   90.00
_cell.angle_gamma   90.00
#
_symmetry.space_group_name_H-M   'P 1'
#
loop_
_entity.id
_entity.type
_entity.pdbx_description
1 polymer ?
#
loop_
_entity_poly.entity_id
_entity_poly.type
_entity_poly.pdbx_seq_one_letter_code
_entity_poly.pdbx_strand_id
1 'polypeptide(L)'
;MKSYADTVIITVIITVIMALLTCATDAFKPSTIIRRSHPMGTSSLRAAGGAVAQTYDGVQIGPPPDLPSLLLHNRIVYIGMPLVPQVTELIIAELLFLNYESSDKPIYMYINSPGCNNAQGQPVGFETEAFAIADCMRYIKPPVHTIALGQALGQAAMLLSMGKKGC
;
A
#
# COMPACT_ATOMS: atom_id res chain seq x y z
N MET A 1 6.29 44.79 15.07
CA MET A 1 5.54 43.50 15.15
C MET A 1 5.57 42.66 13.87
N LYS A 2 6.09 43.13 12.72
CA LYS A 2 6.21 42.30 11.48
C LYS A 2 7.35 41.27 11.47
N SER A 3 8.42 41.49 12.23
CA SER A 3 9.63 40.63 12.18
C SER A 3 9.49 39.25 12.83
N TYR A 4 8.55 39.08 13.78
CA TYR A 4 8.33 37.79 14.45
C TYR A 4 7.59 36.78 13.55
N ALA A 5 6.66 37.25 12.73
CA ALA A 5 5.88 36.40 11.82
C ALA A 5 6.77 35.77 10.72
N ASP A 6 7.67 36.55 10.13
CA ASP A 6 8.59 36.06 9.10
C ASP A 6 9.57 35.01 9.67
N THR A 7 10.05 35.20 10.90
CA THR A 7 10.96 34.25 11.56
C THR A 7 10.27 32.92 11.88
N VAL A 8 9.00 32.94 12.30
CA VAL A 8 8.23 31.73 12.58
C VAL A 8 7.92 30.96 11.29
N ILE A 9 7.54 31.66 10.21
CA ILE A 9 7.27 31.03 8.91
C ILE A 9 8.54 30.36 8.35
N ILE A 10 9.69 31.05 8.42
CA ILE A 10 10.98 30.51 7.97
C ILE A 10 11.36 29.29 8.83
N THR A 11 11.15 29.33 10.15
CA THR A 11 11.46 28.21 11.05
C THR A 11 10.56 27.00 10.76
N VAL A 12 9.27 27.19 10.54
CA VAL A 12 8.33 26.10 10.22
C VAL A 12 8.70 25.47 8.88
N ILE A 13 9.00 26.26 7.85
CA ILE A 13 9.41 25.76 6.54
C ILE A 13 10.73 24.97 6.63
N ILE A 14 11.73 25.48 7.36
CA ILE A 14 13.00 24.76 7.57
C ILE A 14 12.78 23.45 8.32
N THR A 15 11.89 23.43 9.30
CA THR A 15 11.60 22.21 10.10
C THR A 15 10.89 21.14 9.26
N VAL A 16 9.93 21.54 8.41
CA VAL A 16 9.23 20.62 7.49
C VAL A 16 10.19 20.07 6.42
N ILE A 17 11.05 20.92 5.86
CA ILE A 17 12.05 20.51 4.86
C ILE A 17 13.07 19.54 5.48
N MET A 18 13.55 19.80 6.70
CA MET A 18 14.47 18.90 7.41
C MET A 18 13.80 17.57 7.80
N ALA A 19 12.51 17.58 8.16
CA ALA A 19 11.77 16.35 8.43
C ALA A 19 11.60 15.47 7.17
N LEU A 20 11.35 16.09 6.01
CA LEU A 20 11.30 15.40 4.71
C LEU A 20 12.66 14.83 4.29
N LEU A 21 13.75 15.58 4.51
CA LEU A 21 15.12 15.12 4.25
C LEU A 21 15.54 13.95 5.14
N THR A 22 15.13 13.95 6.42
CA THR A 22 15.44 12.86 7.35
C THR A 22 14.67 11.57 7.01
N CYS A 23 13.42 11.70 6.55
CA CYS A 23 12.62 10.57 6.08
C CYS A 23 13.20 9.91 4.82
N ALA A 24 13.83 10.69 3.94
CA ALA A 24 14.44 10.18 2.70
C ALA A 24 15.69 9.32 2.94
N THR A 25 16.42 9.51 4.05
CA THR A 25 17.65 8.75 4.35
C THR A 25 17.38 7.36 4.95
N ASP A 26 16.21 7.13 5.55
CA ASP A 26 15.86 5.84 6.18
C ASP A 26 15.23 4.83 5.20
N ALA A 27 14.83 5.26 3.99
CA ALA A 27 14.14 4.40 3.02
C ALA A 27 15.06 3.54 2.14
N PHE A 28 16.39 3.68 2.23
CA PHE A 28 17.33 2.93 1.38
C PHE A 28 18.16 1.92 2.16
N LYS A 29 17.50 0.88 2.68
CA LYS A 29 18.17 -0.36 3.07
C LYS A 29 17.88 -1.42 2.02
N PRO A 30 18.86 -1.84 1.19
CA PRO A 30 18.64 -2.88 0.19
C PRO A 30 18.42 -4.21 0.92
N SER A 31 17.22 -4.77 0.85
CA SER A 31 16.96 -6.14 1.31
C SER A 31 17.45 -7.12 0.25
N THR A 32 18.34 -8.01 0.67
CA THR A 32 18.86 -9.12 -0.13
C THR A 32 17.70 -10.00 -0.61
N ILE A 33 17.41 -9.97 -1.90
CA ILE A 33 16.47 -10.89 -2.56
C ILE A 33 17.04 -12.31 -2.44
N ILE A 34 16.52 -13.09 -1.49
CA ILE A 34 16.79 -14.53 -1.42
C ILE A 34 15.96 -15.20 -2.52
N ARG A 35 16.60 -15.45 -3.67
CA ARG A 35 16.08 -16.37 -4.70
C ARG A 35 16.04 -17.78 -4.12
N ARG A 36 14.88 -18.24 -3.65
CA ARG A 36 14.63 -19.68 -3.49
C ARG A 36 14.22 -20.25 -4.83
N SER A 37 15.13 -20.97 -5.50
CA SER A 37 14.78 -21.80 -6.66
C SER A 37 14.00 -23.01 -6.17
N HIS A 38 12.72 -23.12 -6.54
CA HIS A 38 11.98 -24.39 -6.46
C HIS A 38 12.12 -25.09 -7.83
N PRO A 39 12.41 -26.41 -7.88
CA PRO A 39 12.50 -27.12 -9.13
C PRO A 39 11.11 -27.22 -9.76
N MET A 40 10.96 -26.64 -10.96
CA MET A 40 9.72 -26.72 -11.75
C MET A 40 9.57 -28.15 -12.26
N GLY A 41 8.70 -28.92 -11.61
CA GLY A 41 8.24 -30.22 -12.09
C GLY A 41 7.48 -30.06 -13.41
N THR A 42 7.88 -30.85 -14.39
CA THR A 42 7.28 -30.92 -15.72
C THR A 42 5.91 -31.58 -15.64
N SER A 43 4.83 -30.83 -15.83
CA SER A 43 3.49 -31.41 -16.07
C SER A 43 2.99 -30.99 -17.44
N SER A 44 2.77 -32.01 -18.28
CA SER A 44 2.30 -31.95 -19.65
C SER A 44 0.96 -31.20 -19.75
N LEU A 45 0.95 -30.07 -20.45
CA LEU A 45 -0.25 -29.35 -20.85
C LEU A 45 -0.99 -30.15 -21.93
N ARG A 46 -2.07 -30.83 -21.55
CA ARG A 46 -3.08 -31.33 -22.48
C ARG A 46 -4.25 -30.34 -22.47
N ALA A 47 -4.41 -29.64 -23.59
CA ALA A 47 -5.47 -28.67 -23.81
C ALA A 47 -6.87 -29.32 -23.84
N ALA A 48 -7.78 -28.82 -23.00
CA ALA A 48 -9.22 -28.82 -23.21
C ALA A 48 -9.87 -27.88 -22.17
N GLY A 49 -10.70 -26.94 -22.63
CA GLY A 49 -11.35 -25.95 -21.79
C GLY A 49 -12.30 -26.59 -20.77
N GLY A 50 -12.13 -26.21 -19.51
CA GLY A 50 -12.93 -26.66 -18.36
C GLY A 50 -12.08 -26.51 -17.11
N ALA A 51 -12.59 -25.78 -16.10
CA ALA A 51 -11.87 -25.49 -14.85
C ALA A 51 -11.38 -26.79 -14.20
N VAL A 52 -10.09 -27.08 -14.34
CA VAL A 52 -9.45 -28.23 -13.72
C VAL A 52 -9.31 -27.93 -12.24
N ALA A 53 -10.02 -28.67 -11.39
CA ALA A 53 -9.71 -28.72 -9.97
C ALA A 53 -8.26 -29.20 -9.83
N GLN A 54 -7.38 -28.31 -9.38
CA GLN A 54 -5.96 -28.61 -9.27
C GLN A 54 -5.78 -29.50 -8.05
N THR A 55 -5.48 -30.77 -8.27
CA THR A 55 -5.25 -31.72 -7.18
C THR A 55 -3.77 -31.68 -6.80
N TYR A 56 -3.45 -31.18 -5.59
CA TYR A 56 -2.13 -31.31 -4.99
C TYR A 56 -2.21 -32.38 -3.90
N ASP A 57 -1.42 -33.45 -4.01
CA ASP A 57 -1.33 -34.51 -3.00
C ASP A 57 -2.69 -35.12 -2.57
N GLY A 58 -3.63 -35.24 -3.52
CA GLY A 58 -4.96 -35.82 -3.29
C GLY A 58 -6.00 -34.87 -2.68
N VAL A 59 -5.66 -33.59 -2.44
CA VAL A 59 -6.60 -32.57 -1.96
C VAL A 59 -7.23 -31.85 -3.16
N GLN A 60 -8.57 -31.75 -3.17
CA GLN A 60 -9.30 -30.93 -4.14
C GLN A 60 -9.07 -29.46 -3.83
N ILE A 61 -8.11 -28.84 -4.50
CA ILE A 61 -7.96 -27.38 -4.45
C ILE A 61 -8.89 -26.84 -5.53
N GLY A 62 -9.74 -25.88 -5.15
CA GLY A 62 -10.51 -25.11 -6.13
C GLY A 62 -9.58 -24.40 -7.12
N PRO A 63 -10.13 -23.67 -8.11
CA PRO A 63 -9.32 -22.79 -8.93
C PRO A 63 -8.38 -21.96 -8.04
N PRO A 64 -7.10 -21.79 -8.40
CA PRO A 64 -6.19 -20.99 -7.60
C PRO A 64 -6.82 -19.59 -7.43
N PRO A 65 -6.91 -19.06 -6.20
CA PRO A 65 -7.51 -17.76 -5.98
C PRO A 65 -6.73 -16.71 -6.78
N ASP A 66 -7.43 -15.69 -7.24
CA ASP A 66 -6.81 -14.53 -7.84
C ASP A 66 -5.86 -13.87 -6.81
N LEU A 67 -4.78 -13.27 -7.32
CA LEU A 67 -3.73 -12.70 -6.49
C LEU A 67 -4.22 -11.63 -5.50
N PRO A 68 -5.06 -10.64 -5.88
CA PRO A 68 -5.53 -9.65 -4.92
C PRO A 68 -6.41 -10.27 -3.83
N SER A 69 -7.24 -11.26 -4.15
CA SER A 69 -8.01 -12.00 -3.13
C SER A 69 -7.10 -12.77 -2.16
N LEU A 70 -5.99 -13.35 -2.65
CA LEU A 70 -5.00 -14.00 -1.78
C LEU A 70 -4.32 -13.00 -0.84
N LEU A 71 -3.98 -11.80 -1.32
CA LEU A 71 -3.40 -10.74 -0.49
C LEU A 71 -4.40 -10.25 0.56
N LEU A 72 -5.65 -10.00 0.16
CA LEU A 72 -6.70 -9.52 1.05
C LEU A 72 -7.01 -10.55 2.16
N HIS A 73 -7.05 -11.84 1.82
CA HIS A 73 -7.19 -12.92 2.80
C HIS A 73 -6.05 -12.92 3.85
N ASN A 74 -4.84 -12.52 3.43
CA ASN A 74 -3.70 -12.35 4.32
C ASN A 74 -3.65 -10.97 4.99
N ARG A 75 -4.72 -10.15 4.85
CA ARG A 75 -4.85 -8.77 5.37
C ARG A 75 -3.80 -7.81 4.82
N ILE A 76 -3.42 -8.02 3.56
CA ILE A 76 -2.45 -7.22 2.84
C ILE A 76 -3.18 -6.36 1.80
N VAL A 77 -3.06 -5.05 1.94
CA VAL A 77 -3.55 -4.04 1.00
C VAL A 77 -2.35 -3.48 0.23
N TYR A 78 -2.40 -3.52 -1.10
CA TYR A 78 -1.28 -3.08 -1.95
C TYR A 78 -1.66 -1.88 -2.82
N ILE A 79 -0.94 -0.78 -2.64
CA ILE A 79 -1.09 0.45 -3.42
C ILE A 79 0.10 0.57 -4.39
N GLY A 80 -0.08 0.17 -5.65
CA GLY A 80 0.97 0.21 -6.67
C GLY A 80 0.78 1.27 -7.77
N MET A 81 -0.35 1.97 -7.76
CA MET A 81 -0.75 2.90 -8.82
C MET A 81 -0.90 4.32 -8.27
N PRO A 82 -0.94 5.35 -9.15
CA PRO A 82 -1.37 6.68 -8.73
C PRO A 82 -2.74 6.64 -8.05
N LEU A 83 -2.97 7.54 -7.11
CA LEU A 83 -4.25 7.69 -6.42
C LEU A 83 -5.25 8.36 -7.36
N VAL A 84 -6.12 7.54 -7.93
CA VAL A 84 -7.19 7.92 -8.85
C VAL A 84 -8.50 7.38 -8.26
N PRO A 85 -9.66 8.04 -8.44
CA PRO A 85 -10.93 7.64 -7.85
C PRO A 85 -11.24 6.12 -7.82
N GLN A 86 -10.97 5.41 -8.92
CA GLN A 86 -11.22 3.98 -9.00
C GLN A 86 -10.32 3.16 -8.08
N VAL A 87 -9.06 3.57 -7.91
CA VAL A 87 -8.11 2.89 -7.00
C VAL A 87 -8.47 3.18 -5.55
N THR A 88 -8.85 4.42 -5.26
CA THR A 88 -9.28 4.85 -3.92
C THR A 88 -10.49 4.08 -3.43
N GLU A 89 -11.51 3.92 -4.28
CA GLU A 89 -12.72 3.18 -3.97
C GLU A 89 -12.43 1.73 -3.58
N LEU A 90 -11.52 1.07 -4.32
CA LEU A 90 -11.06 -0.29 -4.01
C LEU A 90 -10.34 -0.37 -2.67
N ILE A 91 -9.40 0.55 -2.40
CA ILE A 91 -8.66 0.57 -1.12
C ILE A 91 -9.60 0.77 0.07
N ILE A 92 -10.58 1.68 -0.05
CA ILE A 92 -11.56 1.92 1.00
C ILE A 92 -12.43 0.67 1.22
N ALA A 93 -12.88 0.02 0.15
CA ALA A 93 -13.65 -1.20 0.24
C ALA A 93 -12.86 -2.33 0.94
N GLU A 94 -11.59 -2.51 0.60
CA GLU A 94 -10.70 -3.48 1.24
C GLU A 94 -10.51 -3.20 2.73
N LEU A 95 -10.29 -1.95 3.13
CA LEU A 95 -10.13 -1.56 4.53
C LEU A 95 -11.42 -1.78 5.34
N LEU A 96 -12.58 -1.43 4.79
CA LEU A 96 -13.87 -1.67 5.43
C LEU A 96 -14.16 -3.17 5.57
N PHE A 97 -13.82 -3.95 4.55
CA PHE A 97 -13.96 -5.41 4.56
C PHE A 97 -13.10 -6.03 5.67
N LEU A 98 -11.82 -5.66 5.76
CA LEU A 98 -10.90 -6.17 6.78
C LEU A 98 -11.32 -5.78 8.21
N ASN A 99 -11.91 -4.60 8.37
CA ASN A 99 -12.49 -4.15 9.63
C ASN A 99 -13.74 -4.96 10.03
N TYR A 100 -14.57 -5.35 9.06
CA TYR A 100 -15.72 -6.23 9.29
C TYR A 100 -15.29 -7.66 9.64
N GLU A 101 -14.29 -8.20 8.96
CA GLU A 101 -13.80 -9.57 9.18
C GLU A 101 -13.15 -9.72 10.58
N SER A 102 -12.28 -8.79 10.96
CA SER A 102 -11.79 -8.72 12.34
C SER A 102 -11.18 -7.37 12.68
N SER A 103 -11.67 -6.76 13.76
CA SER A 103 -11.24 -5.45 14.26
C SER A 103 -9.93 -5.46 15.02
N ASP A 104 -9.44 -6.64 15.45
CA ASP A 104 -8.33 -6.73 16.39
C ASP A 104 -6.99 -7.03 15.71
N LYS A 105 -7.05 -7.69 14.54
CA LYS A 105 -5.86 -8.10 13.80
C LYS A 105 -5.27 -6.89 13.04
N PRO A 106 -3.94 -6.80 12.90
CA PRO A 106 -3.32 -5.72 12.14
C PRO A 106 -3.62 -5.83 10.64
N ILE A 107 -3.61 -4.69 9.95
CA ILE A 107 -3.68 -4.60 8.48
C ILE A 107 -2.30 -4.15 7.98
N TYR A 108 -1.79 -4.80 6.94
CA TYR A 108 -0.52 -4.43 6.31
C TYR A 108 -0.79 -3.70 5.00
N MET A 109 -0.49 -2.41 4.96
CA MET A 109 -0.64 -1.57 3.79
C MET A 109 0.74 -1.32 3.17
N TYR A 110 0.95 -1.85 1.97
CA TYR A 110 2.18 -1.62 1.21
C TYR A 110 1.96 -0.49 0.20
N ILE A 111 2.85 0.50 0.22
CA ILE A 111 2.71 1.73 -0.56
C ILE A 111 3.88 1.84 -1.53
N ASN A 112 3.56 1.78 -2.83
CA ASN A 112 4.44 2.05 -3.96
C ASN A 112 3.69 2.96 -4.94
N SER A 113 3.58 4.24 -4.62
CA SER A 113 2.78 5.18 -5.40
C SER A 113 3.46 6.55 -5.52
N PRO A 114 3.43 7.17 -6.73
CA PRO A 114 3.82 8.55 -6.94
C PRO A 114 2.82 9.57 -6.37
N GLY A 115 1.74 9.14 -5.70
CA GLY A 115 0.67 9.99 -5.19
C GLY A 115 -0.38 10.25 -6.27
N CYS A 116 -0.84 11.50 -6.40
CA CYS A 116 -1.86 11.86 -7.40
C CYS A 116 -1.27 12.17 -8.80
N ASN A 117 0.04 12.08 -8.97
CA ASN A 117 0.73 12.34 -10.24
C ASN A 117 1.09 11.03 -10.97
N ASN A 118 1.12 11.04 -12.30
CA ASN A 118 1.69 9.93 -13.07
C ASN A 118 3.22 9.97 -13.09
N ALA A 119 3.84 8.95 -13.69
CA ALA A 119 5.28 8.90 -13.91
C ALA A 119 5.84 10.04 -14.78
N GLN A 120 4.98 10.76 -15.50
CA GLN A 120 5.32 11.94 -16.31
C GLN A 120 5.13 13.27 -15.54
N GLY A 121 4.73 13.21 -14.26
CA GLY A 121 4.49 14.38 -13.42
C GLY A 121 3.17 15.11 -13.66
N GLN A 122 2.25 14.52 -14.44
CA GLN A 122 0.91 15.09 -14.65
C GLN A 122 -0.07 14.62 -13.57
N PRO A 123 -0.97 15.50 -13.08
CA PRO A 123 -2.00 15.11 -12.13
C PRO A 123 -3.03 14.18 -12.79
N VAL A 124 -3.23 13.00 -12.22
CA VAL A 124 -4.21 12.00 -12.67
C VAL A 124 -5.41 11.91 -11.72
N GLY A 125 -5.22 12.29 -10.46
CA GLY A 125 -6.26 12.27 -9.44
C GLY A 125 -6.29 13.54 -8.62
N PHE A 126 -7.29 13.59 -7.74
CA PHE A 126 -7.48 14.71 -6.82
C PHE A 126 -6.85 14.40 -5.46
N GLU A 127 -6.47 15.44 -4.73
CA GLU A 127 -5.93 15.28 -3.38
C GLU A 127 -6.97 14.68 -2.42
N THR A 128 -8.26 14.86 -2.72
CA THR A 128 -9.40 14.29 -1.99
C THR A 128 -9.34 12.77 -1.89
N GLU A 129 -8.72 12.10 -2.86
CA GLU A 129 -8.55 10.66 -2.86
C GLU A 129 -7.74 10.18 -1.66
N ALA A 130 -6.64 10.86 -1.38
CA ALA A 130 -5.79 10.55 -0.25
C ALA A 130 -6.48 10.85 1.09
N PHE A 131 -7.25 11.95 1.15
CA PHE A 131 -8.04 12.28 2.34
C PHE A 131 -9.12 11.24 2.62
N ALA A 132 -9.77 10.69 1.59
CA ALA A 132 -10.77 9.64 1.76
C ALA A 132 -10.16 8.36 2.36
N ILE A 133 -8.97 7.95 1.89
CA ILE A 133 -8.23 6.79 2.46
C ILE A 133 -7.78 7.11 3.89
N ALA A 134 -7.24 8.30 4.11
CA ALA A 134 -6.80 8.78 5.41
C ALA A 134 -7.92 8.76 6.46
N ASP A 135 -9.12 9.21 6.10
CA ASP A 135 -10.28 9.20 6.97
C ASP A 135 -10.76 7.77 7.22
N CYS A 136 -10.72 6.90 6.22
CA CYS A 136 -11.02 5.48 6.38
C CYS A 136 -10.04 4.79 7.36
N MET A 137 -8.74 5.05 7.23
CA MET A 137 -7.70 4.54 8.14
C MET A 137 -7.93 4.98 9.59
N ARG A 138 -8.51 6.16 9.81
CA ARG A 138 -8.85 6.67 11.15
C ARG A 138 -10.17 6.12 11.68
N TYR A 139 -11.10 5.79 10.79
CA TYR A 139 -12.41 5.24 11.12
C TYR A 139 -12.34 3.79 11.58
N ILE A 140 -11.52 2.98 10.90
CA ILE A 140 -11.38 1.55 11.22
C ILE A 140 -10.66 1.34 12.56
N LYS A 141 -11.09 0.31 13.29
CA LYS A 141 -10.48 -0.08 14.58
C LYS A 141 -9.11 -0.77 14.47
N PRO A 142 -8.86 -1.68 13.49
CA PRO A 142 -7.60 -2.41 13.45
C PRO A 142 -6.42 -1.48 13.20
N PRO A 143 -5.25 -1.77 13.80
CA PRO A 143 -4.05 -0.99 13.54
C PRO A 143 -3.56 -1.21 12.11
N VAL A 144 -3.36 -0.12 11.38
CA VAL A 144 -2.81 -0.15 10.02
C VAL A 144 -1.30 0.04 10.08
N HIS A 145 -0.55 -0.94 9.61
CA HIS A 145 0.90 -0.87 9.42
C HIS A 145 1.21 -0.49 7.99
N THR A 146 1.92 0.62 7.80
CA THR A 146 2.26 1.14 6.49
C THR A 146 3.72 0.84 6.17
N ILE A 147 3.97 0.27 4.99
CA ILE A 147 5.32 -0.11 4.54
C ILE A 147 5.56 0.54 3.19
N ALA A 148 6.60 1.38 3.10
CA ALA A 148 7.02 1.97 1.84
C ALA A 148 7.79 0.95 1.00
N LEU A 149 7.37 0.75 -0.24
CA LEU A 149 8.05 -0.08 -1.23
C LEU A 149 8.42 0.79 -2.44
N GLY A 150 9.71 1.02 -2.65
CA GLY A 150 10.20 1.80 -3.79
C GLY A 150 9.98 3.30 -3.61
N GLN A 151 8.78 3.81 -3.92
CA GLN A 151 8.46 5.23 -3.84
C GLN A 151 7.12 5.49 -3.16
N ALA A 152 7.10 6.47 -2.26
CA ALA A 152 5.90 7.03 -1.68
C ALA A 152 6.04 8.56 -1.73
N LEU A 153 5.45 9.19 -2.74
CA LEU A 153 5.61 10.63 -3.00
C LEU A 153 4.29 11.39 -2.83
N GLY A 154 4.39 12.64 -2.38
CA GLY A 154 3.24 13.53 -2.19
C GLY A 154 2.20 12.96 -1.22
N GLN A 155 1.00 12.69 -1.74
CA GLN A 155 -0.12 12.15 -0.98
C GLN A 155 0.12 10.71 -0.50
N ALA A 156 0.94 9.93 -1.21
CA ALA A 156 1.33 8.60 -0.75
C ALA A 156 2.25 8.66 0.49
N ALA A 157 3.11 9.69 0.58
CA ALA A 157 3.94 9.93 1.78
C ALA A 157 3.07 10.34 2.98
N MET A 158 2.00 11.11 2.74
CA MET A 158 1.01 11.41 3.77
C MET A 158 0.37 10.13 4.32
N LEU A 159 -0.13 9.24 3.44
CA LEU A 159 -0.72 7.96 3.87
C LEU A 159 0.28 7.08 4.62
N LEU A 160 1.54 7.03 4.16
CA LEU A 160 2.61 6.32 4.86
C LEU A 160 2.77 6.82 6.30
N SER A 161 2.75 8.14 6.52
CA SER A 161 2.88 8.75 7.84
C SER A 161 1.68 8.53 8.78
N MET A 162 0.52 8.14 8.22
CA MET A 162 -0.72 7.88 8.99
C MET A 162 -0.79 6.47 9.57
N GLY A 163 0.19 5.62 9.29
CA GLY A 163 0.31 4.29 9.90
C GLY A 163 0.46 4.35 11.42
N LYS A 164 0.27 3.19 12.06
CA LYS A 164 0.46 3.02 13.50
C LYS A 164 1.91 3.37 13.88
N LYS A 165 2.10 4.30 14.82
CA LYS A 165 3.44 4.66 15.30
C LYS A 165 4.25 3.43 15.74
N GLY A 166 5.48 3.32 15.23
CA GLY A 166 6.42 2.26 15.60
C GLY A 166 6.36 0.99 14.75
N CYS A 167 5.70 1.04 13.59
CA CYS A 167 5.77 0.00 12.57
C CYS A 167 6.77 0.31 11.47
#